data_AF-A0A8S4QW72-F1
#
_entry.id   AF-A0A8S4QW72-F1
#
_cell.length_a   1.000
_cell.length_b   1.000
_cell.length_c   1.000
_cell.angle_alpha   90.00
_cell.angle_beta   90.00
_cell.angle_gamma   90.00
#
_symmetry.space_group_name_H-M   'P 1'
#
loop_
_entity.id
_entity.type
_entity.pdbx_description
1 polymer ?
#
loop_
_entity_poly.entity_id
_entity_poly.type
_entity_poly.pdbx_seq_one_letter_code
_entity_poly.pdbx_strand_id
1 'polypeptide(L)'
;MVALLVLRKTQKDTPRPYRVPTVVPYCVLLISMFLTVFSVIDDPSMKYVTAILLILIGVGVYTIFVYHRKTPTTLLRKFTFLTQMLFQCVPPNTRDD
;
A
#
# COMPACT_ATOMS: atom_id res chain seq x y z
N MET A 1 -8.54 -9.24 4.31
CA MET A 1 -9.06 -10.62 4.14
C MET A 1 -9.27 -11.03 2.68
N VAL A 2 -9.73 -10.13 1.80
CA VAL A 2 -9.89 -10.41 0.36
C VAL A 2 -8.63 -11.01 -0.28
N ALA A 3 -7.44 -10.44 -0.04
CA ALA A 3 -6.18 -10.94 -0.58
C ALA A 3 -5.89 -12.41 -0.22
N LEU A 4 -6.21 -12.85 1.01
CA LEU A 4 -6.02 -14.24 1.45
C LEU A 4 -6.95 -15.18 0.68
N LEU A 5 -8.20 -14.78 0.44
CA LEU A 5 -9.16 -15.54 -0.35
C LEU A 5 -8.73 -15.60 -1.84
N VAL A 6 -8.22 -14.50 -2.39
CA VAL A 6 -7.68 -14.44 -3.76
C VAL A 6 -6.45 -15.35 -3.89
N LEU A 7 -5.48 -15.25 -3.00
CA LEU A 7 -4.28 -16.10 -2.99
C LEU A 7 -4.61 -17.59 -2.77
N ARG A 8 -5.73 -17.90 -2.11
CA ARG A 8 -6.23 -19.29 -2.01
C ARG A 8 -6.76 -19.81 -3.36
N LYS A 9 -7.23 -18.95 -4.26
CA LYS A 9 -7.62 -19.31 -5.63
C LYS A 9 -6.45 -19.27 -6.61
N THR A 10 -5.63 -18.22 -6.57
CA THR A 10 -4.58 -17.97 -7.56
C THR A 10 -3.31 -18.79 -7.30
N GLN A 11 -2.96 -19.09 -6.04
CA GLN A 11 -1.70 -19.75 -5.65
C GLN A 11 -1.96 -20.97 -4.77
N LYS A 12 -2.70 -21.95 -5.29
CA LYS A 12 -3.19 -23.10 -4.51
C LYS A 12 -2.08 -24.01 -3.97
N ASP A 13 -1.05 -24.25 -4.77
CA ASP A 13 -0.03 -25.30 -4.53
C ASP A 13 1.17 -24.83 -3.71
N THR A 14 1.14 -23.59 -3.21
CA THR A 14 2.17 -23.07 -2.30
C THR A 14 2.11 -23.80 -0.95
N PRO A 15 3.27 -24.19 -0.36
CA PRO A 15 3.31 -24.85 0.94
C PRO A 15 2.77 -23.90 2.02
N ARG A 16 1.80 -24.38 2.81
CA ARG A 16 1.12 -23.59 3.86
C ARG A 16 1.33 -24.28 5.21
N PRO A 17 2.34 -23.88 6.00
CA PRO A 17 2.59 -24.41 7.34
C PRO A 17 1.43 -24.15 8.30
N TYR A 18 0.70 -23.06 8.10
CA TYR A 18 -0.48 -22.70 8.89
C TYR A 18 -1.70 -22.50 7.99
N ARG A 19 -2.79 -23.21 8.30
CA ARG A 19 -4.04 -23.18 7.52
C ARG A 19 -5.20 -22.76 8.40
N VAL A 20 -5.66 -21.52 8.20
CA VAL A 20 -6.86 -21.00 8.86
C VAL A 20 -8.13 -21.59 8.22
N PRO A 21 -9.17 -21.93 9.00
CA PRO A 21 -10.50 -22.26 8.49
C PRO A 21 -11.06 -21.13 7.63
N THR A 22 -11.63 -21.46 6.47
CA THR A 22 -12.09 -20.45 5.48
C THR A 22 -13.21 -19.56 6.01
N VAL A 23 -13.98 -20.02 6.99
CA VAL A 23 -15.06 -19.26 7.64
C VAL A 23 -14.54 -17.99 8.30
N VAL A 24 -13.36 -18.04 8.93
CA VAL A 24 -12.78 -16.90 9.67
C VAL A 24 -12.51 -15.70 8.74
N PRO A 25 -11.80 -15.84 7.60
CA PRO A 25 -11.66 -14.76 6.63
C PRO A 25 -12.98 -14.16 6.14
N TYR A 26 -14.03 -14.97 5.94
CA TYR A 26 -15.35 -14.47 5.52
C TYR A 26 -16.02 -13.65 6.62
N CYS A 27 -16.05 -14.15 7.86
CA CYS A 27 -16.61 -13.40 8.99
C CYS A 27 -15.89 -12.06 9.20
N VAL A 28 -14.56 -12.06 9.18
CA VAL A 28 -13.77 -10.84 9.36
C VAL A 28 -13.97 -9.86 8.20
N LEU A 29 -14.12 -10.35 6.97
CA LEU A 29 -14.43 -9.50 5.81
C LEU A 29 -15.80 -8.81 6.00
N LEU A 30 -16.83 -9.55 6.39
CA LEU A 30 -18.16 -8.99 6.64
C LEU A 30 -18.14 -7.93 7.74
N ILE A 31 -17.48 -8.22 8.87
CA ILE A 31 -17.35 -7.26 9.99
C ILE A 31 -16.60 -6.01 9.55
N SER A 32 -15.48 -6.17 8.84
CA SER A 32 -14.69 -5.06 8.33
C SER A 32 -15.48 -4.19 7.36
N MET A 33 -16.28 -4.79 6.48
CA MET A 33 -17.12 -4.06 5.53
C MET A 33 -18.23 -3.31 6.25
N PHE A 34 -18.90 -3.97 7.22
CA PHE A 34 -19.94 -3.36 8.05
C PHE A 34 -19.41 -2.14 8.81
N LEU A 35 -18.30 -2.29 9.54
CA LEU A 35 -17.70 -1.19 10.31
C LEU A 35 -17.28 -0.04 9.40
N THR A 36 -16.69 -0.33 8.22
CA THR A 36 -16.27 0.71 7.29
C THR A 36 -17.47 1.54 6.81
N VAL A 37 -18.57 0.89 6.41
CA VAL A 37 -19.77 1.59 5.94
C VAL A 37 -20.46 2.32 7.10
N PHE A 38 -20.57 1.67 8.26
CA PHE A 38 -21.16 2.25 9.46
C PHE A 38 -20.44 3.53 9.89
N SER A 39 -19.11 3.48 10.03
CA SER A 39 -18.30 4.65 10.43
C SER A 39 -18.35 5.81 9.44
N VAL A 40 -18.65 5.56 8.16
CA VAL A 40 -18.80 6.62 7.15
C VAL A 40 -20.17 7.30 7.25
N ILE A 41 -21.22 6.58 7.65
CA ILE A 41 -22.58 7.11 7.76
C ILE A 41 -22.78 7.85 9.09
N ASP A 42 -22.23 7.32 10.19
CA ASP A 42 -22.43 7.85 11.54
C ASP A 42 -21.88 9.28 11.68
N ASP A 43 -20.70 9.55 11.10
CA ASP A 43 -20.08 10.88 11.10
C ASP A 43 -19.53 11.22 9.71
N PRO A 44 -20.36 11.80 8.81
CA PRO A 44 -19.91 12.25 7.50
C PRO A 44 -19.04 13.51 7.65
N SER A 45 -17.79 13.34 8.08
CA SER A 45 -16.80 14.41 8.21
C SER A 45 -16.05 14.63 6.90
N MET A 46 -15.70 15.90 6.62
CA MET A 46 -14.83 16.30 5.50
C MET A 46 -13.48 15.55 5.48
N LYS A 47 -13.04 15.01 6.62
CA LYS A 47 -11.82 14.20 6.73
C LYS A 47 -11.83 12.97 5.80
N TYR A 48 -12.97 12.31 5.64
CA TYR A 48 -13.06 11.11 4.82
C TYR A 48 -12.90 11.41 3.33
N VAL A 49 -13.52 12.51 2.87
CA VAL A 49 -13.40 12.97 1.47
C VAL A 49 -11.95 13.35 1.15
N THR A 50 -11.30 14.10 2.05
CA THR A 50 -9.88 14.46 1.90
C THR A 50 -8.97 13.23 1.88
N ALA A 51 -9.25 12.22 2.72
CA ALA A 51 -8.50 10.97 2.70
C ALA A 51 -8.65 10.22 1.37
N ILE A 52 -9.86 10.09 0.84
CA ILE A 52 -10.11 9.45 -0.45
C ILE A 52 -9.41 10.21 -1.58
N LEU A 53 -9.50 11.55 -1.58
CA LEU A 53 -8.84 12.40 -2.55
C LEU A 53 -7.31 12.20 -2.53
N LEU A 54 -6.71 12.14 -1.34
CA LEU A 54 -5.28 11.91 -1.21
C LEU A 54 -4.85 10.54 -1.74
N ILE A 55 -5.65 9.50 -1.50
CA ILE A 55 -5.41 8.16 -2.06
C ILE A 55 -5.46 8.20 -3.59
N LEU A 56 -6.45 8.89 -4.18
CA LEU A 56 -6.57 9.05 -5.63
C LEU A 56 -5.40 9.83 -6.23
N ILE A 57 -4.92 10.89 -5.55
CA ILE A 57 -3.71 11.61 -5.93
C ILE A 57 -2.51 10.64 -5.94
N GLY A 58 -2.37 9.79 -4.93
CA GLY A 58 -1.33 8.76 -4.87
C GLY A 58 -1.35 7.81 -6.06
N VAL A 59 -2.54 7.41 -6.53
CA VAL A 59 -2.70 6.60 -7.75
C VAL A 59 -2.26 7.38 -8.99
N GLY A 60 -2.59 8.67 -9.07
CA GLY A 60 -2.12 9.54 -10.15
C GLY A 60 -0.59 9.67 -10.19
N VAL A 61 0.02 9.92 -9.03
CA VAL A 61 1.48 9.99 -8.84
C VAL A 61 2.14 8.66 -9.27
N TYR A 62 1.62 7.52 -8.81
CA TYR A 62 2.11 6.20 -9.23
C TYR A 62 2.06 6.02 -10.74
N THR A 63 0.95 6.40 -11.37
CA THR A 63 0.76 6.26 -12.82
C THR A 63 1.76 7.13 -13.61
N ILE A 64 1.99 8.37 -13.18
CA ILE A 64 2.91 9.28 -13.86
C ILE A 64 4.37 8.84 -13.68
N PHE A 65 4.79 8.54 -12.44
CA PHE A 65 6.20 8.30 -12.14
C PHE A 65 6.63 6.85 -12.35
N VAL A 66 5.78 5.86 -12.03
CA VAL A 66 6.13 4.44 -12.12
C VAL A 66 5.70 3.85 -13.47
N TYR A 67 4.42 3.98 -13.83
CA TYR A 67 3.91 3.37 -15.06
C TYR A 67 4.48 4.06 -16.31
N HIS A 68 4.40 5.39 -16.38
CA HIS A 68 4.94 6.15 -17.52
C HIS A 68 6.45 6.44 -17.45
N ARG A 69 7.12 6.07 -16.34
CA ARG A 69 8.56 6.30 -16.11
C ARG A 69 9.01 7.76 -16.36
N LYS A 70 8.11 8.74 -16.20
CA LYS A 70 8.41 10.16 -16.38
C LYS A 70 9.04 10.75 -15.11
N THR A 71 10.16 10.18 -14.69
CA THR A 71 10.91 10.68 -13.53
C THR A 71 11.93 11.74 -13.97
N PRO A 72 11.92 12.95 -13.41
CA PRO A 72 12.95 13.96 -13.66
C PRO A 72 14.24 13.56 -12.92
N THR A 73 14.98 12.63 -13.50
CA THR A 73 16.19 12.01 -12.92
C THR A 73 17.24 13.05 -12.52
N THR A 74 17.42 14.10 -13.30
CA THR A 74 18.42 15.16 -13.02
C THR A 74 18.09 15.97 -11.77
N LEU A 75 16.82 16.32 -11.54
CA LEU A 75 16.40 17.08 -10.36
C LEU A 75 16.43 16.20 -9.11
N LEU A 76 15.90 14.98 -9.22
CA LEU A 76 15.88 14.01 -8.13
C LEU A 76 17.30 13.67 -7.67
N ARG A 77 18.24 13.45 -8.60
CA ARG A 77 19.64 13.14 -8.25
C ARG A 77 20.32 14.27 -7.48
N LYS A 78 20.09 15.53 -7.87
CA LYS A 78 20.62 16.69 -7.14
C LYS A 78 20.05 16.79 -5.74
N PHE A 79 18.73 16.59 -5.62
CA PHE A 79 18.06 16.58 -4.32
C PHE A 79 18.56 15.46 -3.42
N THR A 80 18.65 14.23 -3.93
CA THR A 80 19.18 13.08 -3.19
C THR A 80 20.63 13.32 -2.75
N PHE A 81 21.49 13.86 -3.61
CA PHE A 81 22.87 14.20 -3.26
C PHE A 81 22.96 15.27 -2.16
N LEU A 82 22.13 16.32 -2.26
CA LEU A 82 22.06 17.36 -1.23
C LEU A 82 21.66 16.78 0.13
N THR A 83 20.61 15.95 0.15
CA THR A 83 20.16 15.28 1.39
C THR A 83 21.21 14.32 1.93
N GLN A 84 21.90 13.56 1.05
CA GLN A 84 22.99 12.68 1.43
C GLN A 84 24.14 13.42 2.10
N MET A 85 24.55 14.55 1.53
CA MET A 85 25.63 15.36 2.09
C MET A 85 25.22 16.08 3.37
N LEU A 86 23.97 16.59 3.46
CA LEU A 86 23.45 17.30 4.61
C LEU A 86 23.33 16.42 5.86
N PHE A 87 22.89 15.17 5.69
CA PHE A 87 22.67 14.22 6.78
C PHE A 87 23.78 13.16 6.91
N GLN A 88 24.84 13.24 6.10
CA GLN A 88 25.88 12.21 5.96
C GLN A 88 25.30 10.79 5.82
N CYS A 89 24.19 10.64 5.09
CA CYS A 89 23.56 9.34 4.90
C CYS A 89 24.13 8.63 3.67
N VAL A 90 24.40 7.33 3.83
CA VAL A 90 24.95 6.44 2.80
C VAL A 90 23.89 5.36 2.50
N PRO A 91 23.74 4.91 1.25
CA PRO A 91 22.87 3.77 0.96
C PRO A 91 23.27 2.55 1.82
N PRO A 92 22.29 1.75 2.27
CA PRO A 92 22.59 0.53 3.02
C PRO A 92 23.41 -0.43 2.15
N ASN A 93 24.38 -1.12 2.75
CA ASN A 93 25.12 -2.17 2.08
C ASN A 93 24.17 -3.35 1.82
N THR A 94 23.78 -3.57 0.57
CA THR A 94 22.99 -4.76 0.15
C THR A 94 23.85 -6.03 0.04
N ARG A 95 24.97 -6.10 0.77
CA ARG A 95 25.77 -7.32 0.89
C ARG A 95 25.30 -8.02 2.16
N ASP A 96 24.39 -8.96 1.98
CA ASP A 96 24.11 -9.99 2.98
C ASP A 96 25.32 -10.93 2.99
N ASP A 97 26.34 -10.59 3.78
CA ASP A 97 27.35 -11.56 4.25
C ASP A 97 26.84 -12.24 5.54
#